data_AF-A0A5J9UKD4-F1
#
_entry.id   AF-A0A5J9UKD4-F1
#
_cell.length_a   1.000
_cell.length_b   1.000
_cell.length_c   1.000
_cell.angle_alpha   90.00
_cell.angle_beta   90.00
_cell.angle_gamma   90.00
#
_symmetry.space_group_name_H-M   'P 1'
#
loop_
_entity.id
_entity.type
_entity.pdbx_description
1 polymer ?
#
loop_
_entity_poly.entity_id
_entity_poly.type
_entity_poly.pdbx_seq_one_letter_code
_entity_poly.pdbx_strand_id
1 'polypeptide(L)'
;MGSATGSTAPSPEQLRAAARVPAYGRQLLEVFSLRLVGPAAGGHPCGTVSIFDGQRGQIVYKRERDQPHRHHSSSRAQDGLTLTGPHRAISAEGSFAITLDLDDGSQEPASPSPEDEDGNKIGKIYRDIYQPSVEYDKIISQTVDTRCGPAEVTYAVLSNAVEGAVEVKLVDGGDGGVCGRIIARSRLFTVGTVLFDCEPDEGASAGEPTSTMIPLARSVLAVPLVWPLTVEADLRSSSGDEIAKGCLEFYPELEGEHTKRLTGWNGDIEVKIKWWDH
;
A
#
# COMPACT_ATOMS: atom_id res chain seq x y z
N MET A 1 -17.81 11.68 -23.12
CA MET A 1 -18.53 10.71 -22.26
C MET A 1 -17.77 9.40 -22.31
N GLY A 2 -16.86 9.18 -21.36
CA GLY A 2 -16.24 7.88 -21.14
C GLY A 2 -16.66 7.44 -19.74
N SER A 3 -17.50 6.40 -19.66
CA SER A 3 -17.89 5.80 -18.40
C SER A 3 -16.63 5.26 -17.73
N ALA A 4 -16.35 5.74 -16.51
CA ALA A 4 -15.39 5.12 -15.63
C ALA A 4 -15.89 3.69 -15.36
N THR A 5 -15.25 2.70 -15.98
CA THR A 5 -15.46 1.30 -15.61
C THR A 5 -14.88 1.13 -14.22
N GLY A 6 -15.72 1.33 -13.20
CA GLY A 6 -15.39 0.93 -11.83
C GLY A 6 -15.03 -0.55 -11.88
N SER A 7 -13.77 -0.86 -11.59
CA SER A 7 -13.29 -2.24 -11.52
C SER A 7 -14.14 -2.99 -10.51
N THR A 8 -15.06 -3.82 -11.01
CA THR A 8 -15.95 -4.62 -10.19
C THR A 8 -15.22 -5.89 -9.79
N ALA A 9 -15.36 -6.33 -8.55
CA ALA A 9 -14.76 -7.58 -8.07
C ALA A 9 -15.16 -8.77 -8.97
N PRO A 10 -14.34 -9.83 -9.04
CA PRO A 10 -14.61 -10.92 -9.96
C PRO A 10 -15.91 -11.66 -9.60
N SER A 11 -16.63 -12.11 -10.62
CA SER A 11 -17.79 -12.98 -10.43
C SER A 11 -17.38 -14.36 -9.87
N PRO A 12 -18.29 -15.09 -9.22
CA PRO A 12 -18.01 -16.44 -8.71
C PRO A 12 -17.51 -17.42 -9.79
N GLU A 13 -17.94 -17.26 -11.05
CA GLU A 13 -17.48 -18.09 -12.16
C GLU A 13 -16.02 -17.80 -12.51
N GLN A 14 -15.62 -16.53 -12.54
CA GLN A 14 -14.24 -16.14 -12.79
C GLN A 14 -13.32 -16.61 -11.65
N LEU A 15 -13.77 -16.54 -10.39
CA LEU A 15 -13.03 -17.10 -9.25
C LEU A 15 -12.84 -18.61 -9.38
N ARG A 16 -13.89 -19.35 -9.77
CA ARG A 16 -13.80 -20.81 -10.00
C ARG A 16 -12.88 -21.17 -11.17
N ALA A 17 -12.87 -20.35 -12.23
CA ALA A 17 -11.96 -20.54 -13.35
C ALA A 17 -10.50 -20.28 -12.93
N ALA A 18 -10.25 -19.21 -12.18
CA ALA A 18 -8.94 -18.87 -11.65
C ALA A 18 -8.38 -19.97 -10.71
N ALA A 19 -9.23 -20.55 -9.85
CA ALA A 19 -8.85 -21.63 -8.94
C ALA A 19 -8.43 -22.94 -9.65
N ARG A 20 -8.68 -23.07 -10.96
CA ARG A 20 -8.24 -24.21 -11.78
C ARG A 20 -6.90 -23.98 -12.47
N VAL A 21 -6.37 -22.75 -12.45
CA VAL A 21 -5.07 -22.42 -13.03
C VAL A 21 -3.98 -22.99 -12.13
N PRO A 22 -3.00 -23.73 -12.66
CA PRO A 22 -1.88 -24.21 -11.86
C PRO A 22 -1.14 -23.05 -11.18
N ALA A 23 -0.68 -23.28 -9.95
CA ALA A 23 0.16 -22.33 -9.25
C ALA A 23 1.58 -22.37 -9.83
N TYR A 24 2.00 -21.25 -10.41
CA TYR A 24 3.35 -21.07 -10.95
C TYR A 24 4.16 -20.06 -10.14
N GLY A 25 3.48 -19.13 -9.47
CA GLY A 25 4.08 -18.17 -8.55
C GLY A 25 4.15 -18.71 -7.13
N ARG A 26 4.33 -17.80 -6.19
CA ARG A 26 4.57 -18.10 -4.76
C ARG A 26 3.40 -17.71 -3.89
N GLN A 27 3.44 -18.23 -2.66
CA GLN A 27 2.57 -17.73 -1.60
C GLN A 27 3.17 -16.44 -1.06
N LEU A 28 2.46 -15.33 -1.20
CA LEU A 28 2.93 -14.00 -0.79
C LEU A 28 1.87 -13.28 0.05
N LEU A 29 2.31 -12.42 0.96
CA LEU A 29 1.44 -11.53 1.72
C LEU A 29 1.44 -10.12 1.11
N GLU A 30 0.25 -9.61 0.82
CA GLU A 30 0.04 -8.19 0.50
C GLU A 30 -0.67 -7.49 1.67
N VAL A 31 -0.08 -6.43 2.21
CA VAL A 31 -0.73 -5.55 3.20
C VAL A 31 -1.19 -4.29 2.49
N PHE A 32 -2.48 -4.06 2.39
CA PHE A 32 -3.04 -2.97 1.60
C PHE A 32 -3.08 -1.65 2.36
N SER A 33 -3.53 -1.72 3.62
CA SER A 33 -3.74 -0.53 4.45
C SER A 33 -3.65 -0.85 5.92
N LEU A 34 -3.28 0.17 6.69
CA LEU A 34 -3.32 0.18 8.13
C LEU A 34 -4.03 1.46 8.57
N ARG A 35 -5.06 1.39 9.40
CA ARG A 35 -5.73 2.59 9.92
C ARG A 35 -6.04 2.47 11.40
N LEU A 36 -5.89 3.56 12.13
CA LEU A 36 -6.40 3.65 13.49
C LEU A 36 -7.93 3.76 13.46
N VAL A 37 -8.60 3.15 14.43
CA VAL A 37 -10.06 3.15 14.54
C VAL A 37 -10.51 3.68 15.89
N GLY A 38 -11.77 4.11 15.98
CA GLY A 38 -12.33 4.67 17.20
C GLY A 38 -11.77 6.07 17.51
N PRO A 39 -11.52 6.42 18.78
CA PRO A 39 -11.08 7.77 19.19
C PRO A 39 -9.76 8.23 18.55
N ALA A 40 -8.92 7.28 18.12
CA ALA A 40 -7.65 7.55 17.47
C ALA A 40 -7.73 7.62 15.94
N ALA A 41 -8.92 7.49 15.36
CA ALA A 41 -9.13 7.57 13.92
C ALA A 41 -8.66 8.92 13.36
N GLY A 42 -7.93 8.89 12.24
CA GLY A 42 -7.28 10.08 11.68
C GLY A 42 -6.03 10.54 12.42
N GLY A 43 -5.62 9.82 13.46
CA GLY A 43 -4.38 10.07 14.19
C GLY A 43 -3.13 9.78 13.36
N HIS A 44 -2.02 10.31 13.87
CA HIS A 44 -0.70 10.26 13.23
C HIS A 44 0.30 9.61 14.19
N PRO A 45 0.21 8.28 14.41
CA PRO A 45 0.97 7.62 15.46
C PRO A 45 2.45 7.62 15.15
N CYS A 46 3.27 7.74 16.20
CA CYS A 46 4.70 7.51 16.12
C CYS A 46 5.01 6.02 16.35
N GLY A 47 6.15 5.55 15.87
CA GLY A 47 6.59 4.17 16.03
C GLY A 47 6.77 3.43 14.71
N THR A 48 6.70 2.09 14.76
CA THR A 48 7.09 1.22 13.66
C THR A 48 6.07 0.10 13.46
N VAL A 49 5.80 -0.23 12.20
CA VAL A 49 5.09 -1.45 11.81
C VAL A 49 6.04 -2.33 11.04
N SER A 50 6.17 -3.57 11.48
CA SER A 50 7.10 -4.55 10.90
C SER A 50 6.37 -5.84 10.57
N ILE A 51 6.79 -6.48 9.48
CA ILE A 51 6.29 -7.78 9.05
C ILE A 51 7.44 -8.78 9.04
N PHE A 52 7.23 -9.97 9.60
CA PHE A 52 8.21 -11.05 9.67
C PHE A 52 7.65 -12.28 8.95
N ASP A 53 8.36 -12.80 7.96
CA ASP A 53 7.99 -14.02 7.19
C ASP A 53 8.70 -15.30 7.66
N GLY A 54 9.30 -15.25 8.85
CA GLY A 54 10.12 -16.33 9.39
C GLY A 54 11.56 -16.36 8.87
N GLN A 55 11.88 -15.66 7.77
CA GLN A 55 13.24 -15.53 7.25
C GLN A 55 13.80 -14.12 7.44
N ARG A 56 12.95 -13.10 7.27
CA ARG A 56 13.29 -11.68 7.26
C ARG A 56 12.22 -10.87 7.98
N GLY A 57 12.66 -9.80 8.65
CA GLY A 57 11.79 -8.71 9.10
C GLY A 57 11.88 -7.52 8.14
N GLN A 58 10.75 -6.93 7.77
CA GLN A 58 10.69 -5.71 6.95
C GLN A 58 9.83 -4.66 7.64
N ILE A 59 10.34 -3.43 7.69
CA ILE A 59 9.58 -2.27 8.16
C ILE A 59 8.69 -1.79 7.01
N VAL A 60 7.39 -1.67 7.28
CA VAL A 60 6.38 -1.20 6.31
C VAL A 60 5.81 0.17 6.67
N TYR A 61 6.04 0.63 7.89
CA TYR A 61 5.75 2.00 8.33
C TYR A 61 6.75 2.37 9.42
N LYS A 62 7.26 3.60 9.39
CA LYS A 62 8.06 4.18 10.46
C LYS A 62 7.81 5.66 10.53
N ARG A 63 7.54 6.16 11.73
CA ARG A 63 7.49 7.59 12.03
C ARG A 63 8.21 7.85 13.34
N GLU A 64 9.15 8.78 13.31
CA GLU A 64 9.86 9.22 14.51
C GLU A 64 9.13 10.40 15.16
N ARG A 65 9.28 10.54 16.46
CA ARG A 65 8.57 11.56 17.25
C ARG A 65 8.98 13.00 16.88
N ASP A 66 10.23 13.18 16.51
CA ASP A 66 10.81 14.49 16.14
C ASP A 66 10.71 14.78 14.64
N GLN A 67 10.12 13.88 13.85
CA GLN A 67 9.91 14.17 12.44
C GLN A 67 8.87 15.28 12.34
N PRO A 68 9.21 16.44 11.72
CA PRO A 68 8.22 17.46 11.44
C PRO A 68 7.08 16.80 10.68
N HIS A 69 5.85 17.31 10.85
CA HIS A 69 4.73 16.92 10.02
C HIS A 69 5.10 17.21 8.56
N ARG A 70 5.78 16.27 7.88
CA ARG A 70 5.82 16.28 6.43
C ARG A 70 4.36 16.16 6.04
N HIS A 71 3.91 17.12 5.25
CA HIS A 71 2.55 17.29 4.75
C HIS A 71 2.15 16.14 3.80
N HIS A 72 2.41 14.89 4.18
CA HIS A 72 1.81 13.68 3.64
C HIS A 72 0.50 13.36 4.37
N SER A 73 0.09 14.19 5.33
CA SER A 73 -1.27 14.19 5.87
C SER A 73 -2.19 14.70 4.79
N SER A 74 -2.65 13.82 3.89
CA SER A 74 -3.83 14.13 3.10
C SER A 74 -4.98 14.39 4.07
N SER A 75 -5.82 15.39 3.75
CA SER A 75 -7.07 15.64 4.47
C SER A 75 -8.01 14.42 4.46
N ARG A 76 -7.67 13.41 3.67
CA ARG A 76 -8.21 12.04 3.69
C ARG A 76 -7.64 11.23 4.86
N ALA A 77 -7.66 11.78 6.07
CA ALA A 77 -7.27 11.10 7.31
C ALA A 77 -8.04 9.78 7.56
N GLN A 78 -9.07 9.48 6.76
CA GLN A 78 -9.82 8.23 6.74
C GLN A 78 -9.14 7.10 5.94
N ASP A 79 -8.14 7.38 5.09
CA ASP A 79 -7.52 6.42 4.18
C ASP A 79 -6.38 5.59 4.84
N GLY A 80 -6.05 5.87 6.10
CA GLY A 80 -5.05 5.14 6.88
C GLY A 80 -3.64 5.73 6.81
N LEU A 81 -2.69 5.00 7.38
CA LEU A 81 -1.27 5.33 7.40
C LEU A 81 -0.62 5.04 6.04
N THR A 82 0.22 5.96 5.58
CA THR A 82 1.03 5.76 4.37
C THR A 82 2.11 4.72 4.64
N LEU A 83 1.89 3.51 4.14
CA LEU A 83 2.87 2.43 4.20
C LEU A 83 4.01 2.71 3.22
N THR A 84 5.25 2.57 3.68
CA THR A 84 6.47 2.82 2.89
C THR A 84 7.16 1.54 2.41
N GLY A 85 6.69 0.40 2.91
CA GLY A 85 7.19 -0.91 2.53
C GLY A 85 6.07 -1.88 2.14
N PRO A 86 6.42 -3.14 1.85
CA PRO A 86 7.75 -3.71 2.03
C PRO A 86 8.71 -3.33 0.90
N HIS A 87 10.01 -3.62 1.06
CA HIS A 87 11.03 -3.36 0.02
C HIS A 87 11.31 -4.58 -0.86
N ARG A 88 10.74 -5.72 -0.46
CA ARG A 88 10.55 -6.96 -1.22
C ARG A 88 9.24 -7.59 -0.79
N ALA A 89 8.59 -8.38 -1.63
CA ALA A 89 7.40 -9.11 -1.25
C ALA A 89 7.67 -9.95 0.01
N ILE A 90 6.62 -10.10 0.82
CA ILE A 90 6.66 -10.87 2.06
C ILE A 90 6.29 -12.30 1.71
N SER A 91 7.17 -13.27 2.01
CA SER A 91 6.84 -14.68 1.79
C SER A 91 5.73 -15.11 2.74
N ALA A 92 4.78 -15.89 2.20
CA ALA A 92 3.77 -16.59 2.97
C ALA A 92 3.87 -18.12 2.78
N GLU A 93 5.04 -18.62 2.36
CA GLU A 93 5.33 -20.06 2.33
C GLU A 93 5.50 -20.64 3.74
N GLY A 94 5.81 -19.78 4.71
CA GLY A 94 5.83 -20.09 6.14
C GLY A 94 4.98 -19.11 6.94
N SER A 95 4.84 -19.38 8.23
CA SER A 95 4.09 -18.54 9.17
C SER A 95 4.68 -17.13 9.25
N PHE A 96 3.81 -16.12 9.32
CA PHE A 96 4.21 -14.72 9.38
C PHE A 96 3.61 -13.98 10.57
N ALA A 97 4.23 -12.85 10.93
CA ALA A 97 3.75 -11.95 11.96
C ALA A 97 3.75 -10.49 11.49
N ILE A 98 2.68 -9.75 11.79
CA ILE A 98 2.60 -8.30 11.64
C ILE A 98 2.60 -7.69 13.04
N THR A 99 3.57 -6.83 13.31
CA THR A 99 3.79 -6.21 14.63
C THR A 99 3.62 -4.70 14.50
N LEU A 100 2.75 -4.13 15.33
CA LEU A 100 2.42 -2.71 15.38
C LEU A 100 2.89 -2.17 16.73
N ASP A 101 4.06 -1.54 16.72
CA ASP A 101 4.57 -0.79 17.86
C ASP A 101 4.30 0.69 17.61
N LEU A 102 3.10 1.11 17.97
CA LEU A 102 2.57 2.46 17.70
C LEU A 102 2.21 3.15 19.01
N ASP A 103 2.60 4.42 19.13
CA ASP A 103 2.24 5.33 20.22
C ASP A 103 1.64 6.64 19.69
N ASP A 104 0.93 7.35 20.56
CA ASP A 104 0.22 8.59 20.22
C ASP A 104 1.16 9.82 20.11
N GLY A 105 2.48 9.63 20.25
CA GLY A 105 3.47 10.70 20.23
C GLY A 105 3.49 11.57 21.48
N SER A 106 2.65 11.30 22.49
CA SER A 106 2.61 12.11 23.71
C SER A 106 3.90 11.96 24.54
N GLN A 107 4.34 13.06 25.14
CA GLN A 107 5.45 13.08 26.11
C GLN A 107 5.04 12.56 27.49
N GLU A 108 3.74 12.42 27.74
CA GLU A 108 3.23 11.92 29.00
C GLU A 108 3.52 10.42 29.11
N PRO A 109 4.21 9.97 30.17
CA PRO A 109 4.26 8.54 30.45
C PRO A 109 2.81 8.06 30.62
N ALA A 110 2.42 7.04 29.85
CA ALA A 110 1.10 6.45 29.95
C ALA A 110 0.83 6.18 31.44
N SER A 111 -0.24 6.79 31.97
CA SER A 111 -0.67 6.52 33.33
C SER A 111 -0.92 5.01 33.42
N PRO A 112 -0.23 4.26 34.28
CA PRO A 112 -0.39 2.82 34.34
C PRO A 112 -1.84 2.53 34.71
N SER A 113 -2.61 2.00 33.76
CA SER A 113 -3.92 1.49 34.08
C SER A 113 -3.72 0.15 34.80
N PRO A 114 -4.54 -0.19 35.81
CA PRO A 114 -4.39 -1.44 36.56
C PRO A 114 -4.60 -2.70 35.70
N GLU A 115 -4.92 -2.55 34.41
CA GLU A 115 -5.03 -3.62 33.41
C GLU A 115 -3.74 -3.81 32.58
N ASP A 116 -2.74 -2.93 32.74
CA ASP A 116 -1.44 -2.99 32.06
C ASP A 116 -0.43 -3.84 32.85
N GLU A 117 -0.71 -5.13 33.06
CA GLU A 117 0.28 -6.08 33.62
C GLU A 117 1.44 -6.36 32.64
N ASP A 118 1.31 -5.99 31.36
CA ASP A 118 2.34 -6.12 30.34
C ASP A 118 2.61 -4.73 29.73
N GLY A 119 3.56 -4.00 30.30
CA GLY A 119 3.80 -2.55 30.11
C GLY A 119 4.20 -2.07 28.70
N ASN A 120 3.85 -2.79 27.64
CA ASN A 120 3.98 -2.33 26.26
C ASN A 120 2.91 -3.00 25.37
N LYS A 121 1.74 -2.37 25.19
CA LYS A 121 0.68 -2.84 24.27
C LYS A 121 1.15 -2.75 22.81
N ILE A 122 1.89 -3.77 22.37
CA ILE A 122 2.30 -3.97 20.98
C ILE A 122 1.22 -4.83 20.30
N GLY A 123 0.57 -4.27 19.27
CA GLY A 123 -0.39 -5.01 18.46
C GLY A 123 0.32 -6.10 17.66
N LYS A 124 -0.17 -7.34 17.71
CA LYS A 124 0.41 -8.47 16.98
C LYS A 124 -0.65 -9.27 16.25
N ILE A 125 -0.43 -9.48 14.96
CA ILE A 125 -1.16 -10.46 14.14
C ILE A 125 -0.19 -11.57 13.81
N TYR A 126 -0.48 -12.78 14.30
CA TYR A 126 0.26 -13.98 13.90
C TYR A 126 -0.61 -14.84 12.99
N ARG A 127 -0.01 -15.40 11.94
CA ARG A 127 -0.66 -16.34 11.04
C ARG A 127 0.22 -17.56 10.84
N ASP A 128 -0.33 -18.69 11.25
CA ASP A 128 0.26 -20.01 11.02
C ASP A 128 -0.28 -20.60 9.71
N ILE A 129 0.56 -20.60 8.67
CA ILE A 129 0.17 -20.98 7.32
C ILE A 129 -0.17 -22.48 7.21
N TYR A 130 0.30 -23.30 8.16
CA TYR A 130 0.03 -24.74 8.16
C TYR A 130 -1.36 -25.10 8.71
N GLN A 131 -2.12 -24.12 9.20
CA GLN A 131 -3.48 -24.35 9.68
C GLN A 131 -4.46 -24.45 8.50
N PRO A 132 -5.38 -25.43 8.51
CA PRO A 132 -6.36 -25.62 7.43
C PRO A 132 -7.37 -24.47 7.31
N SER A 133 -7.43 -23.56 8.29
CA SER A 133 -8.31 -22.40 8.31
C SER A 133 -7.73 -21.17 7.58
N VAL A 134 -6.53 -21.26 7.01
CA VAL A 134 -5.91 -20.15 6.29
C VAL A 134 -6.74 -19.82 5.05
N GLU A 135 -7.19 -18.56 5.00
CA GLU A 135 -7.94 -18.06 3.85
C GLU A 135 -6.99 -17.42 2.85
N TYR A 136 -6.80 -18.09 1.72
CA TYR A 136 -6.06 -17.56 0.59
C TYR A 136 -6.96 -16.75 -0.35
N ASP A 137 -6.36 -15.80 -1.06
CA ASP A 137 -6.97 -15.01 -2.14
C ASP A 137 -8.22 -14.25 -1.70
N LYS A 138 -8.27 -13.85 -0.43
CA LYS A 138 -9.34 -13.07 0.19
C LYS A 138 -8.77 -11.90 0.99
N ILE A 139 -9.52 -10.81 1.04
CA ILE A 139 -9.25 -9.69 1.93
C ILE A 139 -9.58 -10.09 3.37
N ILE A 140 -8.61 -9.89 4.25
CA ILE A 140 -8.73 -10.09 5.69
C ILE A 140 -8.51 -8.73 6.35
N SER A 141 -9.48 -8.30 7.15
CA SER A 141 -9.36 -7.15 8.04
C SER A 141 -9.31 -7.63 9.47
N GLN A 142 -8.26 -7.25 10.20
CA GLN A 142 -8.10 -7.60 11.61
C GLN A 142 -7.72 -6.38 12.43
N THR A 143 -8.45 -6.16 13.51
CA THR A 143 -8.16 -5.11 14.49
C THR A 143 -7.30 -5.67 15.62
N VAL A 144 -6.28 -4.93 16.01
CA VAL A 144 -5.42 -5.21 17.17
C VAL A 144 -5.27 -3.96 18.01
N ASP A 145 -5.19 -4.13 19.32
CA ASP A 145 -4.95 -3.03 20.24
C ASP A 145 -3.48 -2.63 20.26
N THR A 146 -3.24 -1.32 20.22
CA THR A 146 -1.90 -0.71 20.33
C THR A 146 -1.91 0.39 21.38
N ARG A 147 -0.76 0.98 21.72
CA ARG A 147 -0.69 2.09 22.69
C ARG A 147 -1.42 3.35 22.21
N CYS A 148 -1.53 3.58 20.90
CA CYS A 148 -2.33 4.68 20.37
C CYS A 148 -3.83 4.35 20.20
N GLY A 149 -4.28 3.16 20.62
CA GLY A 149 -5.64 2.67 20.43
C GLY A 149 -5.74 1.53 19.41
N PRO A 150 -6.96 1.07 19.09
CA PRO A 150 -7.14 -0.04 18.17
C PRO A 150 -6.75 0.34 16.73
N ALA A 151 -6.07 -0.56 16.05
CA ALA A 151 -5.60 -0.41 14.68
C ALA A 151 -6.08 -1.57 13.82
N GLU A 152 -6.72 -1.26 12.69
CA GLU A 152 -7.16 -2.26 11.72
C GLU A 152 -6.12 -2.42 10.59
N VAL A 153 -5.62 -3.65 10.43
CA VAL A 153 -4.76 -4.06 9.32
C VAL A 153 -5.61 -4.77 8.28
N THR A 154 -5.55 -4.32 7.02
CA THR A 154 -6.19 -4.99 5.88
C THR A 154 -5.11 -5.62 5.00
N TYR A 155 -5.18 -6.93 4.80
CA TYR A 155 -4.18 -7.72 4.07
C TYR A 155 -4.80 -8.92 3.34
N ALA A 156 -4.03 -9.59 2.49
CA ALA A 156 -4.41 -10.86 1.87
C ALA A 156 -3.20 -11.78 1.78
N VAL A 157 -3.44 -13.08 2.03
CA VAL A 157 -2.48 -14.14 1.73
C VAL A 157 -2.80 -14.65 0.34
N LEU A 158 -1.89 -14.48 -0.61
CA LEU A 158 -2.07 -14.86 -2.01
C LEU A 158 -1.52 -16.26 -2.23
N SER A 159 -2.29 -17.14 -2.87
CA SER A 159 -1.85 -18.52 -3.11
C SER A 159 -0.88 -18.67 -4.29
N ASN A 160 -0.98 -17.75 -5.25
CA ASN A 160 -0.28 -17.82 -6.53
C ASN A 160 0.05 -16.40 -7.02
N ALA A 161 1.15 -15.84 -6.53
CA ALA A 161 1.52 -14.44 -6.73
C ALA A 161 3.00 -14.25 -7.09
N VAL A 162 3.30 -13.06 -7.61
CA VAL A 162 4.63 -12.58 -7.94
C VAL A 162 4.90 -11.25 -7.28
N GLU A 163 6.18 -10.91 -7.12
CA GLU A 163 6.58 -9.57 -6.71
C GLU A 163 6.50 -8.63 -7.92
N GLY A 164 5.86 -7.47 -7.73
CA GLY A 164 5.82 -6.40 -8.71
C GLY A 164 6.47 -5.14 -8.15
N ALA A 165 7.53 -4.65 -8.79
CA ALA A 165 8.14 -3.37 -8.47
C ALA A 165 7.73 -2.30 -9.47
N VAL A 166 7.07 -1.26 -8.96
CA VAL A 166 6.50 -0.15 -9.72
C VAL A 166 7.44 1.04 -9.67
N GLU A 167 7.71 1.60 -10.85
CA GLU A 167 8.40 2.87 -11.05
C GLU A 167 7.48 3.79 -11.85
N VAL A 168 7.38 5.06 -11.45
CA VAL A 168 6.57 6.07 -12.17
C VAL A 168 7.43 7.27 -12.52
N LYS A 169 7.41 7.62 -13.80
CA LYS A 169 8.16 8.74 -14.36
C LYS A 169 7.19 9.77 -14.95
N LEU A 170 7.40 11.03 -14.60
CA LEU A 170 6.83 12.17 -15.30
C LEU A 170 7.60 12.39 -16.61
N VAL A 171 6.91 12.26 -17.74
CA VAL A 171 7.48 12.43 -19.08
C VAL A 171 7.27 13.85 -19.57
N ASP A 172 6.07 14.40 -19.32
CA ASP A 172 5.69 15.78 -19.61
C ASP A 172 4.72 16.24 -18.51
N GLY A 173 4.79 17.49 -18.08
CA GLY A 173 4.00 17.97 -16.93
C GLY A 173 4.31 19.38 -16.43
N GLY A 174 5.05 20.18 -17.21
CA GLY A 174 5.50 21.53 -16.83
C GLY A 174 6.60 21.54 -15.75
N ASP A 175 7.18 22.72 -15.50
CA ASP A 175 8.30 22.92 -14.56
C ASP A 175 7.85 22.99 -13.08
N GLY A 176 6.75 22.32 -12.73
CA GLY A 176 6.13 22.38 -11.40
C GLY A 176 6.19 21.07 -10.63
N GLY A 177 5.95 21.12 -9.32
CA GLY A 177 5.77 19.93 -8.50
C GLY A 177 4.52 19.14 -8.90
N VAL A 178 4.55 17.81 -8.71
CA VAL A 178 3.42 16.91 -8.96
C VAL A 178 2.71 16.61 -7.63
N CYS A 179 1.40 16.80 -7.61
CA CYS A 179 0.53 16.37 -6.52
C CYS A 179 -0.56 15.41 -7.04
N GLY A 180 -1.29 14.78 -6.13
CA GLY A 180 -2.33 13.81 -6.43
C GLY A 180 -2.03 12.43 -5.87
N ARG A 181 -2.61 11.41 -6.49
CA ARG A 181 -2.58 10.03 -5.96
C ARG A 181 -2.30 9.00 -7.04
N ILE A 182 -1.54 7.98 -6.67
CA ILE A 182 -1.34 6.76 -7.45
C ILE A 182 -1.71 5.57 -6.58
N ILE A 183 -2.63 4.74 -7.07
CA ILE A 183 -3.12 3.54 -6.38
C ILE A 183 -2.89 2.33 -7.28
N ALA A 184 -2.37 1.24 -6.73
CA ALA A 184 -2.31 -0.04 -7.41
C ALA A 184 -3.37 -0.99 -6.83
N ARG A 185 -4.17 -1.62 -7.69
CA ARG A 185 -5.25 -2.52 -7.30
C ARG A 185 -5.25 -3.77 -8.17
N SER A 186 -5.12 -4.95 -7.56
CA SER A 186 -5.40 -6.19 -8.28
C SER A 186 -6.91 -6.31 -8.51
N ARG A 187 -7.33 -6.70 -9.70
CA ARG A 187 -8.76 -6.95 -9.99
C ARG A 187 -9.39 -8.03 -9.11
N LEU A 188 -8.58 -8.86 -8.43
CA LEU A 188 -9.09 -9.80 -7.43
C LEU A 188 -9.78 -9.09 -6.26
N PHE A 189 -9.36 -7.86 -5.93
CA PHE A 189 -9.75 -7.16 -4.73
C PHE A 189 -10.41 -5.80 -5.03
N THR A 190 -11.28 -5.37 -4.12
CA THR A 190 -11.87 -4.03 -4.14
C THR A 190 -10.98 -2.97 -3.47
N VAL A 191 -10.01 -3.41 -2.67
CA VAL A 191 -9.07 -2.53 -1.96
C VAL A 191 -7.80 -2.37 -2.80
N GLY A 192 -7.20 -1.17 -2.78
CA GLY A 192 -5.95 -0.88 -3.47
C GLY A 192 -4.87 -0.41 -2.49
N THR A 193 -3.62 -0.55 -2.91
CA THR A 193 -2.43 -0.07 -2.20
C THR A 193 -2.07 1.32 -2.72
N VAL A 194 -1.93 2.28 -1.82
CA VAL A 194 -1.48 3.63 -2.16
C VAL A 194 0.02 3.63 -2.41
N LEU A 195 0.44 4.03 -3.61
CA LEU A 195 1.86 4.14 -3.97
C LEU A 195 2.37 5.57 -3.81
N PHE A 196 1.52 6.55 -4.07
CA PHE A 196 1.84 7.97 -3.95
C PHE A 196 0.59 8.71 -3.47
N ASP A 197 0.76 9.61 -2.49
CA ASP A 197 -0.28 10.52 -2.02
C ASP A 197 0.40 11.83 -1.63
N CYS A 198 0.03 12.90 -2.34
CA CYS A 198 0.55 14.23 -2.11
C CYS A 198 -0.58 15.22 -2.36
N GLU A 199 -0.89 16.06 -1.37
CA GLU A 199 -1.85 17.15 -1.57
C GLU A 199 -1.13 18.39 -2.12
N PRO A 200 -1.78 19.23 -2.93
CA PRO A 200 -1.24 20.53 -3.31
C PRO A 200 -1.06 21.38 -2.05
N ASP A 201 0.17 21.82 -1.80
CA ASP A 201 0.47 22.63 -0.63
C ASP A 201 0.02 24.09 -0.88
N GLU A 202 -0.80 24.65 0.02
CA GLU A 202 -1.06 26.09 0.05
C GLU A 202 0.15 26.80 0.69
N GLY A 203 1.31 26.81 0.01
CA GLY A 203 2.41 27.70 0.41
C GLY A 203 3.84 27.16 0.37
N ALA A 204 4.10 25.91 -0.02
CA ALA A 204 5.48 25.49 -0.28
C ALA A 204 5.95 26.02 -1.64
N SER A 205 6.90 26.97 -1.60
CA SER A 205 7.74 27.29 -2.76
C SER A 205 8.32 25.99 -3.31
N ALA A 206 7.99 25.70 -4.57
CA ALA A 206 8.53 24.58 -5.31
C ALA A 206 10.06 24.60 -5.26
N GLY A 207 10.65 23.71 -4.47
CA GLY A 207 12.02 23.30 -4.70
C GLY A 207 12.08 22.66 -6.09
N GLU A 208 13.05 23.11 -6.90
CA GLU A 208 13.32 22.64 -8.25
C GLU A 208 13.12 21.11 -8.37
N PRO A 209 12.20 20.61 -9.21
CA PRO A 209 12.08 19.19 -9.45
C PRO A 209 13.24 18.75 -10.34
N THR A 210 14.36 18.39 -9.72
CA THR A 210 15.55 17.85 -10.40
C THR A 210 15.38 16.39 -10.86
N SER A 211 14.23 15.77 -10.56
CA SER A 211 13.93 14.38 -10.87
C SER A 211 12.64 14.26 -11.65
N THR A 212 12.70 13.59 -12.81
CA THR A 212 11.54 13.12 -13.56
C THR A 212 10.84 11.93 -12.88
N MET A 213 11.44 11.32 -11.86
CA MET A 213 10.83 10.20 -11.13
C MET A 213 9.90 10.71 -10.03
N ILE A 214 8.67 10.22 -10.02
CA ILE A 214 7.70 10.49 -8.94
C ILE A 214 8.12 9.66 -7.71
N PRO A 215 8.35 10.28 -6.54
CA PRO A 215 8.81 9.57 -5.35
C PRO A 215 7.66 8.80 -4.71
N LEU A 216 7.48 7.55 -5.11
CA LEU A 216 6.50 6.66 -4.49
C LEU A 216 6.83 6.46 -3.01
N ALA A 217 5.80 6.52 -2.15
CA ALA A 217 5.91 6.08 -0.76
C ALA A 217 6.23 4.59 -0.70
N ARG A 218 5.62 3.81 -1.61
CA ARG A 218 5.80 2.37 -1.74
C ARG A 218 5.90 1.98 -3.21
N SER A 219 6.86 1.13 -3.54
CA SER A 219 7.08 0.65 -4.91
C SER A 219 6.88 -0.86 -5.09
N VAL A 220 6.87 -1.66 -4.03
CA VAL A 220 6.78 -3.13 -4.14
C VAL A 220 5.44 -3.66 -3.66
N LEU A 221 4.87 -4.58 -4.45
CA LEU A 221 3.56 -5.21 -4.24
C LEU A 221 3.67 -6.73 -4.42
N ALA A 222 2.86 -7.49 -3.69
CA ALA A 222 2.56 -8.86 -4.05
C ALA A 222 1.29 -8.89 -4.92
N VAL A 223 1.39 -9.51 -6.10
CA VAL A 223 0.34 -9.45 -7.13
C VAL A 223 -0.06 -10.85 -7.57
N PRO A 224 -1.36 -11.22 -7.50
CA PRO A 224 -1.81 -12.55 -7.91
C PRO A 224 -1.71 -12.72 -9.43
N LEU A 225 -1.08 -13.81 -9.89
CA LEU A 225 -0.74 -14.04 -11.31
C LEU A 225 -1.95 -14.06 -12.25
N VAL A 226 -3.11 -14.51 -11.75
CA VAL A 226 -4.30 -14.69 -12.59
C VAL A 226 -5.04 -13.37 -12.84
N TRP A 227 -4.81 -12.35 -12.01
CA TRP A 227 -5.60 -11.12 -12.03
C TRP A 227 -4.75 -9.92 -12.41
N PRO A 228 -5.19 -9.09 -13.38
CA PRO A 228 -4.42 -7.93 -13.75
C PRO A 228 -4.32 -6.92 -12.61
N LEU A 229 -3.16 -6.28 -12.53
CA LEU A 229 -2.92 -5.13 -11.67
C LEU A 229 -3.33 -3.87 -12.42
N THR A 230 -4.23 -3.10 -11.83
CA THR A 230 -4.61 -1.78 -12.33
C THR A 230 -3.86 -0.72 -11.54
N VAL A 231 -3.12 0.14 -12.23
CA VAL A 231 -2.52 1.35 -11.66
C VAL A 231 -3.41 2.54 -12.02
N GLU A 232 -4.05 3.12 -11.01
CA GLU A 232 -4.92 4.28 -11.10
C GLU A 232 -4.11 5.53 -10.73
N ALA A 233 -4.12 6.55 -11.60
CA ALA A 233 -3.46 7.82 -11.35
C ALA A 233 -4.47 8.97 -11.49
N ASP A 234 -4.43 9.91 -10.55
CA ASP A 234 -5.09 11.22 -10.62
C ASP A 234 -4.06 12.25 -10.14
N LEU A 235 -3.31 12.80 -11.09
CA LEU A 235 -2.16 13.67 -10.86
C LEU A 235 -2.42 15.07 -11.43
N ARG A 236 -1.98 16.07 -10.67
CA ARG A 236 -2.06 17.49 -11.02
C ARG A 236 -0.73 18.17 -10.82
N SER A 237 -0.52 19.26 -11.52
CA SER A 237 0.57 20.20 -11.26
C SER A 237 0.29 20.99 -9.98
N SER A 238 1.30 21.70 -9.49
CA SER A 238 1.14 22.68 -8.40
C SER A 238 0.16 23.83 -8.73
N SER A 239 -0.09 24.13 -10.01
CA SER A 239 -1.12 25.10 -10.43
C SER A 239 -2.54 24.51 -10.39
N GLY A 240 -2.68 23.22 -10.14
CA GLY A 240 -3.95 22.49 -10.14
C GLY A 240 -4.37 21.95 -11.50
N ASP A 241 -3.53 22.12 -12.53
CA ASP A 241 -3.80 21.60 -13.87
C ASP A 241 -3.65 20.08 -13.91
N GLU A 242 -4.56 19.39 -14.59
CA GLU A 242 -4.46 17.93 -14.74
C GLU A 242 -3.22 17.56 -15.56
N ILE A 243 -2.35 16.73 -14.97
CA ILE A 243 -1.21 16.11 -15.66
C ILE A 243 -1.65 14.81 -16.30
N ALA A 244 -2.19 13.89 -15.48
CA ALA A 244 -2.62 12.58 -15.94
C ALA A 244 -3.73 12.04 -15.04
N LYS A 245 -4.83 11.60 -15.65
CA LYS A 245 -5.94 10.94 -14.96
C LYS A 245 -6.43 9.72 -15.72
N GLY A 246 -6.35 8.54 -15.11
CA GLY A 246 -6.77 7.30 -15.75
C GLY A 246 -6.22 6.04 -15.10
N CYS A 247 -6.36 4.92 -15.81
CA CYS A 247 -6.00 3.59 -15.33
C CYS A 247 -5.13 2.86 -16.36
N LEU A 248 -4.10 2.17 -15.91
CA LEU A 248 -3.26 1.29 -16.71
C LEU A 248 -3.33 -0.14 -16.17
N GLU A 249 -3.64 -1.11 -17.03
CA GLU A 249 -3.72 -2.51 -16.64
C GLU A 249 -2.46 -3.26 -17.01
N PHE A 250 -1.91 -4.03 -16.08
CA PHE A 250 -0.73 -4.86 -16.28
C PHE A 250 -1.08 -6.31 -15.94
N TYR A 251 -0.64 -7.24 -16.79
CA TYR A 251 -0.82 -8.66 -16.57
C TYR A 251 0.45 -9.19 -15.92
N PRO A 252 0.38 -9.74 -14.69
CA PRO A 252 1.57 -10.22 -14.00
C PRO A 252 2.17 -11.43 -14.73
N GLU A 253 3.50 -11.48 -14.75
CA GLU A 253 4.30 -12.59 -15.32
C GLU A 253 5.28 -13.09 -14.25
N LEU A 254 5.86 -14.29 -14.44
CA LEU A 254 6.83 -14.84 -13.48
C LEU A 254 8.12 -14.01 -13.42
N GLU A 255 8.54 -13.52 -14.58
CA GLU A 255 9.68 -12.64 -14.73
C GLU A 255 9.44 -11.74 -15.95
N GLY A 256 9.81 -10.47 -15.86
CA GLY A 256 9.69 -9.57 -17.01
C GLY A 256 9.57 -8.11 -16.62
N GLU A 257 9.41 -7.25 -17.63
CA GLU A 257 9.19 -5.82 -17.44
C GLU A 257 8.13 -5.33 -18.43
N HIS A 258 7.20 -4.52 -17.92
CA HIS A 258 6.15 -3.90 -18.71
C HIS A 258 6.21 -2.40 -18.48
N THR A 259 6.15 -1.64 -19.57
CA THR A 259 6.08 -0.18 -19.49
C THR A 259 4.84 0.28 -20.26
N LYS A 260 4.04 1.13 -19.63
CA LYS A 260 2.86 1.75 -20.24
C LYS A 260 2.83 3.24 -19.93
N ARG A 261 2.29 4.01 -20.86
CA ARG A 261 2.15 5.47 -20.74
C ARG A 261 0.68 5.84 -20.56
N LEU A 262 0.44 6.79 -19.66
CA LEU A 262 -0.85 7.44 -19.46
C LEU A 262 -0.72 8.90 -19.86
N THR A 263 -1.47 9.28 -20.89
CA THR A 263 -1.51 10.64 -21.43
C THR A 263 -2.69 11.39 -20.87
N GLY A 264 -2.43 12.51 -20.20
CA GLY A 264 -3.46 13.47 -19.82
C GLY A 264 -3.44 14.70 -20.73
N TRP A 265 -4.16 15.74 -20.30
CA TRP A 265 -4.33 16.95 -21.11
C TRP A 265 -3.08 17.84 -21.15
N ASN A 266 -2.38 17.98 -20.01
CA ASN A 266 -1.19 18.83 -19.88
C ASN A 266 0.09 18.06 -19.56
N GLY A 267 0.09 16.73 -19.75
CA GLY A 267 1.24 15.92 -19.41
C GLY A 267 1.06 14.44 -19.65
N ASP A 268 2.12 13.71 -19.31
CA ASP A 268 2.28 12.29 -19.53
C ASP A 268 3.03 11.67 -18.36
N ILE A 269 2.55 10.51 -17.91
CA ILE A 269 3.34 9.64 -17.03
C ILE A 269 3.63 8.32 -17.72
N GLU A 270 4.79 7.77 -17.41
CA GLU A 270 5.17 6.41 -17.76
C GLU A 270 5.22 5.57 -16.49
N VAL A 271 4.49 4.46 -16.48
CA VAL A 271 4.47 3.48 -15.40
C VAL A 271 5.18 2.23 -15.90
N LYS A 272 6.22 1.85 -15.17
CA LYS A 272 7.00 0.63 -15.39
C LYS A 272 6.77 -0.32 -14.24
N ILE A 273 6.53 -1.60 -14.56
CA ILE A 273 6.46 -2.67 -13.58
C ILE A 273 7.42 -3.78 -13.98
N LYS A 274 8.29 -4.15 -13.05
CA LYS A 274 9.16 -5.32 -13.17
C LYS A 274 8.61 -6.44 -12.29
N TRP A 275 8.63 -7.65 -12.82
CA TRP A 275 8.12 -8.86 -12.17
C TRP A 275 9.26 -9.83 -11.87
N TRP A 276 9.17 -10.53 -10.74
CA TRP A 276 10.03 -11.67 -10.43
C TRP A 276 9.37 -12.58 -9.38
N ASP A 277 9.80 -13.85 -9.36
CA ASP A 277 9.28 -14.88 -8.46
C ASP A 277 10.34 -15.45 -7.47
N HIS A 278 11.60 -15.01 -7.51
CA HIS A 278 12.70 -15.58 -6.70
C HIS A 278 12.76 -15.08 -5.24
#